data_AF-A0A096LX25-F1
#
_entry.id   AF-A0A096LX25-F1
#
_cell.length_a   1.000
_cell.length_b   1.000
_cell.length_c   1.000
_cell.angle_alpha   90.00
_cell.angle_beta   90.00
_cell.angle_gamma   90.00
#
_symmetry.space_group_name_H-M   'P 1'
#
loop_
_entity.id
_entity.type
_entity.pdbx_description
1 polymer ?
#
loop_
_entity_poly.entity_id
_entity_poly.type
_entity_poly.pdbx_seq_one_letter_code
_entity_poly.pdbx_strand_id
1 'polypeptide(L)' 'MAGFSSYAVRMARLSSRIFGEVVRPTDSKSMKVVQLFQEPPLAKRKEVYEWYPHHKVYYAMTQKLRFMGLFR' A
#
# COMPACT_ATOMS: atom_id res chain seq x y z
N MET A 1 -32.40 0.75 -21.84
CA MET A 1 -31.87 1.29 -20.57
C MET A 1 -31.87 2.80 -20.68
N ALA A 2 -32.72 3.50 -19.93
CA ALA A 2 -32.70 4.96 -19.91
C ALA A 2 -31.34 5.42 -19.36
N GLY A 3 -30.60 6.22 -20.12
CA GLY A 3 -29.31 6.76 -19.67
C GLY A 3 -29.49 7.71 -18.48
N PHE A 4 -28.43 7.91 -17.71
CA PHE A 4 -28.43 8.88 -16.61
C PHE A 4 -28.82 10.28 -17.10
N SER A 5 -29.63 11.00 -16.30
CA SER A 5 -29.92 12.41 -16.54
C SER A 5 -28.64 13.25 -16.57
N SER A 6 -28.62 14.31 -17.38
CA SER A 6 -27.49 15.25 -17.44
C SER A 6 -27.16 15.86 -16.06
N TYR A 7 -28.17 16.04 -15.21
CA TYR A 7 -28.00 16.49 -13.82
C TYR A 7 -27.23 15.47 -12.98
N ALA A 8 -27.60 14.18 -13.07
CA ALA A 8 -26.95 13.11 -12.32
C ALA A 8 -25.45 12.99 -12.68
N VAL A 9 -25.10 13.13 -13.96
CA VAL A 9 -23.70 13.13 -14.40
C VAL A 9 -22.93 14.33 -13.84
N ARG A 10 -23.56 15.51 -13.77
CA ARG A 10 -22.95 16.71 -13.18
C ARG A 10 -22.74 16.56 -11.68
N MET A 11 -23.72 15.98 -10.97
CA MET A 11 -23.62 15.70 -9.54
C MET A 11 -22.51 14.69 -9.23
N ALA A 12 -22.40 13.61 -10.00
CA ALA A 12 -21.33 12.62 -9.84
C ALA A 12 -19.93 13.24 -10.06
N ARG A 13 -19.77 14.11 -11.06
CA ARG A 13 -18.50 14.83 -11.27
C ARG A 13 -18.20 15.81 -10.13
N LEU A 14 -19.22 16.46 -9.58
CA LEU A 14 -19.06 17.38 -8.45
C LEU A 14 -18.63 16.62 -7.20
N SER A 15 -19.28 15.50 -6.85
CA SER A 15 -18.90 14.69 -5.69
C SER A 15 -17.47 14.16 -5.82
N SER A 16 -17.09 13.65 -7.00
CA SER A 16 -15.71 13.16 -7.20
C SER A 16 -14.67 14.28 -7.07
N ARG A 17 -14.99 15.54 -7.40
CA ARG A 17 -14.10 16.68 -7.12
C ARG A 17 -13.99 17.00 -5.63
N ILE A 18 -15.12 16.97 -4.91
CA ILE A 18 -15.18 17.30 -3.49
C ILE A 18 -14.37 16.27 -2.68
N PHE A 19 -14.50 14.99 -3.01
CA PHE A 19 -13.85 13.90 -2.27
C PHE A 19 -12.48 13.49 -2.85
N GLY A 20 -11.97 14.17 -3.88
CA GLY A 20 -10.66 13.90 -4.46
C GLY A 20 -10.56 12.60 -5.27
N GLU A 21 -11.69 12.11 -5.78
CA GLU A 21 -11.77 10.94 -6.66
C GLU A 21 -11.53 11.33 -8.14
N VAL A 22 -11.56 10.33 -9.01
CA VAL A 22 -11.33 10.52 -10.46
C VAL A 22 -12.51 11.25 -11.12
N VAL A 23 -12.26 12.46 -11.60
CA VAL A 23 -13.29 13.34 -12.21
C VAL A 23 -13.53 13.06 -13.69
N ARG A 24 -12.47 12.67 -14.41
CA ARG A 24 -12.54 12.41 -15.86
C ARG A 24 -13.04 10.99 -16.10
N PRO A 25 -13.96 10.79 -17.06
CA PRO A 25 -14.34 9.44 -17.46
C PRO A 25 -13.06 8.73 -17.94
N THR A 26 -12.69 7.67 -17.23
CA THR A 26 -11.43 6.97 -17.42
C THR A 26 -11.77 5.50 -17.67
N ASP A 27 -11.06 4.89 -18.62
CA ASP A 27 -11.29 3.48 -18.96
C ASP A 27 -11.01 2.57 -17.75
N SER A 28 -11.71 1.43 -17.71
CA SER A 28 -11.53 0.42 -16.65
C SER A 28 -10.09 -0.07 -16.53
N LYS A 29 -9.35 -0.15 -17.64
CA LYS A 29 -7.91 -0.49 -17.65
C LYS A 29 -7.05 0.58 -16.97
N SER A 30 -7.38 1.85 -17.20
CA SER A 30 -6.63 3.00 -16.66
C SER A 30 -6.90 3.22 -15.17
N MET A 31 -8.09 2.83 -14.68
CA MET A 31 -8.39 2.81 -13.24
C MET A 31 -7.48 1.89 -12.42
N LYS A 32 -6.82 0.90 -13.06
CA LYS A 32 -5.79 0.07 -12.41
C LYS A 32 -4.65 0.91 -11.84
N VAL A 33 -4.25 1.99 -12.51
CA VAL A 33 -3.17 2.87 -12.04
C VAL A 33 -3.56 3.54 -10.73
N VAL A 34 -4.81 3.99 -10.62
CA VAL A 34 -5.33 4.58 -9.39
C VAL A 34 -5.27 3.56 -8.25
N GLN A 35 -5.70 2.32 -8.48
CA GLN A 35 -5.63 1.24 -7.48
C GLN A 35 -4.20 0.90 -7.07
N LEU A 36 -3.25 0.87 -8.01
CA LEU A 36 -1.83 0.60 -7.72
C LEU A 36 -1.18 1.65 -6.82
N PHE A 37 -1.68 2.89 -6.85
CA PHE A 37 -1.17 3.98 -6.00
C PHE A 37 -2.02 4.23 -4.74
N GLN A 38 -3.23 3.66 -4.67
CA GLN A 38 -4.05 3.68 -3.45
C GLN A 38 -3.41 2.84 -2.33
N GLU A 39 -2.74 1.74 -2.67
CA GLU A 39 -2.08 0.86 -1.72
C GLU A 39 -0.56 0.85 -1.90
N PRO A 40 0.22 0.63 -0.82
CA PRO A 40 1.64 0.38 -0.98
C PRO A 40 1.87 -0.94 -1.74
N PRO A 41 2.90 -1.00 -2.61
CA PRO A 41 3.21 -2.20 -3.36
C PRO A 41 3.57 -3.34 -2.41
N LEU A 42 3.27 -4.57 -2.81
CA LEU A 42 3.47 -5.77 -2.01
C LEU A 42 4.89 -5.88 -1.43
N ALA A 43 5.91 -5.56 -2.24
CA ALA A 43 7.31 -5.61 -1.83
C ALA A 43 7.68 -4.67 -0.67
N LYS A 44 6.91 -3.59 -0.45
CA LYS A 44 7.14 -2.63 0.66
C LYS A 44 6.38 -3.01 1.93
N ARG A 45 5.55 -4.05 1.90
CA ARG A 45 4.83 -4.52 3.09
C ARG A 45 5.84 -5.16 4.04
N LYS A 46 5.73 -4.84 5.34
CA LYS A 46 6.64 -5.35 6.39
C LYS A 46 6.69 -6.87 6.40
N GLU A 47 5.53 -7.49 6.22
CA GLU A 47 5.36 -8.94 6.11
C GLU A 47 6.27 -9.58 5.05
N VAL A 48 6.61 -8.84 3.98
CA VAL A 48 7.40 -9.36 2.86
C VAL A 48 8.89 -9.16 3.10
N TYR A 49 9.33 -7.92 3.37
CA TYR A 49 10.77 -7.66 3.48
C TYR A 49 11.37 -8.05 4.85
N GLU A 50 10.56 -8.05 5.92
CA GLU A 50 10.97 -8.39 7.29
C GLU A 50 10.70 -9.86 7.63
N TRP A 51 10.43 -10.68 6.61
CA TRP A 51 10.08 -12.10 6.79
C TRP A 51 11.11 -12.89 7.60
N TYR A 52 12.41 -12.66 7.33
CA TYR A 52 13.49 -13.30 8.07
C TYR A 52 14.03 -12.35 9.15
N PRO A 53 14.15 -12.80 10.41
CA PRO A 53 14.78 -12.01 11.45
C PRO A 53 16.26 -11.77 11.14
N HIS A 54 16.84 -10.74 11.76
CA HIS A 54 18.25 -10.39 11.56
C HIS A 54 19.22 -11.35 12.27
N HIS A 55 19.39 -12.56 11.72
CA HIS A 55 20.21 -13.64 12.30
C HIS A 55 21.65 -13.22 12.64
N LYS A 56 22.28 -12.39 11.79
CA LYS A 56 23.64 -11.89 12.02
C LYS A 56 23.74 -11.05 13.30
N VAL A 57 22.70 -10.27 13.60
CA VAL A 57 22.64 -9.43 14.80
C VAL A 57 22.49 -10.31 16.04
N TYR A 58 21.53 -11.25 16.02
CA TYR A 58 21.32 -12.18 17.13
C TYR A 58 22.58 -13.02 17.41
N TYR A 59 23.18 -13.59 16.37
CA TYR A 59 24.40 -14.37 16.50
C TYR A 59 25.57 -13.55 17.07
N ALA A 60 25.84 -12.37 16.51
CA ALA A 60 26.94 -11.54 17.00
C ALA A 60 26.70 -11.07 18.44
N MET A 61 25.44 -10.80 18.80
CA MET A 61 25.06 -10.43 20.16
C MET A 61 25.29 -11.57 21.15
N THR A 62 24.76 -12.77 20.87
CA THR A 62 24.90 -13.93 21.77
C THR A 62 26.36 -14.40 21.87
N GLN A 63 27.14 -14.30 20.79
CA GLN A 63 28.56 -14.59 20.81
C GLN A 63 29.33 -13.63 21.74
N LYS A 64 29.05 -12.33 21.68
CA LYS A 64 29.66 -11.33 22.59
C LYS A 64 29.26 -11.59 24.05
N LEU A 65 27.98 -11.86 24.31
CA LEU A 65 27.50 -12.19 25.66
C LEU A 65 28.16 -13.44 26.20
N ARG A 66 28.44 -14.44 25.34
CA ARG A 66 29.18 -15.64 25.71
C ARG A 66 30.63 -15.34 26.11
N PHE A 67 31.32 -14.47 25.37
CA PHE A 67 32.67 -14.06 25.74
C PHE A 67 32.72 -13.25 27.05
N MET A 68 31.64 -12.54 27.38
CA MET A 68 31.49 -11.84 28.66
C MET A 68 31.05 -12.77 29.81
N GLY A 69 30.75 -14.05 29.54
CA GLY A 69 30.27 -14.99 30.57
C GLY A 69 28.79 -14.80 30.97
N LEU A 70 28.03 -13.97 30.24
CA LEU A 70 26.63 -13.66 30.53
C LEU A 70 25.64 -14.60 29.82
N PHE A 71 26.11 -15.37 28.83
CA PHE A 71 25.30 -16.28 28.02
C PHE A 71 26.08 -17.59 27.77
N ARG A 72 25.42 -18.74 27.86
CA ARG A 72 26.04 -20.05 27.67
C ARG A 72 25.22 -20.91 26.72
#